data_AF-A0AAX1XA15-F1
#
_entry.id   AF-A0AAX1XA15-F1
#
_cell.length_a   1.000
_cell.length_b   1.000
_cell.length_c   1.000
_cell.angle_alpha   90.00
_cell.angle_beta   90.00
_cell.angle_gamma   90.00
#
_symmetry.space_group_name_H-M   'P 1'
#
loop_
_entity.id
_entity.type
_entity.pdbx_description
1 polymer ?
#
loop_
_entity_poly.entity_id
_entity_poly.type
_entity_poly.pdbx_seq_one_letter_code
_entity_poly.pdbx_strand_id
1 'polypeptide(L)'
;MILASRAIACDISGTKGTVSEDGQSVIERTPISVMEQAKQYGGYQKAAEQIESNRLAIVNSTRYSASVRRQVSDDLSIDVAALECWAAACVDKPDNPACRF
;
A
#
# COMPACT_ATOMS: atom_id res chain seq x y z
N MET A 1 24.02 -9.01 25.69
CA MET A 1 23.10 -8.06 25.03
C MET A 1 22.24 -8.86 24.08
N ILE A 2 20.97 -9.05 24.42
CA ILE A 2 20.01 -9.70 23.51
C ILE A 2 19.68 -8.63 22.47
N LEU A 3 20.24 -8.74 21.26
CA LEU A 3 19.73 -7.99 20.13
C LEU A 3 18.31 -8.49 19.91
N ALA A 4 17.32 -7.75 20.44
CA ALA A 4 15.93 -7.93 20.08
C ALA A 4 15.88 -7.86 18.56
N SER A 5 15.68 -9.01 17.91
CA SER A 5 15.34 -9.07 16.51
C SER A 5 14.10 -8.21 16.38
N ARG A 6 14.22 -6.98 15.87
CA ARG A 6 13.08 -6.20 15.45
C ARG A 6 12.51 -6.96 14.27
N ALA A 7 11.66 -7.94 14.56
CA ALA A 7 10.69 -8.40 13.58
C ALA A 7 9.85 -7.16 13.31
N ILE A 8 10.23 -6.41 12.27
CA ILE A 8 9.40 -5.36 11.75
C ILE A 8 8.18 -6.10 11.22
N ALA A 9 7.11 -6.12 12.02
CA ALA A 9 5.86 -6.76 11.64
C ALA A 9 5.20 -5.83 10.61
N CYS A 10 5.66 -5.93 9.37
CA CYS A 10 5.05 -5.23 8.26
C CYS A 10 3.67 -5.84 8.02
N ASP A 11 2.66 -4.99 7.84
CA ASP A 11 1.34 -5.46 7.49
C ASP A 11 1.37 -6.23 6.17
N ILE A 12 0.59 -7.31 6.11
CA ILE A 12 0.49 -8.18 4.93
C ILE A 12 -0.71 -7.81 4.06
N SER A 13 -1.62 -7.00 4.59
CA SER A 13 -2.87 -6.61 3.95
C SER A 13 -2.97 -5.10 3.80
N GLY A 14 -3.41 -4.66 2.63
CA GLY A 14 -3.79 -3.29 2.34
C GLY A 14 -5.29 -3.17 2.05
N THR A 15 -5.74 -1.99 1.63
CA THR A 15 -7.15 -1.74 1.26
C THR A 15 -7.27 -1.06 -0.10
N LYS A 16 -8.03 -1.68 -1.00
CA LYS A 16 -8.45 -1.06 -2.26
C LYS A 16 -9.89 -0.57 -2.15
N GLY A 17 -10.08 0.74 -2.32
CA GLY A 17 -11.41 1.35 -2.41
C GLY A 17 -11.97 1.35 -3.83
N THR A 18 -13.25 1.03 -3.99
CA THR A 18 -14.02 1.30 -5.21
C THR A 18 -14.82 2.58 -4.99
N VAL A 19 -14.59 3.58 -5.84
CA VAL A 19 -15.30 4.87 -5.79
C VAL A 19 -16.50 4.83 -6.74
N SER A 20 -17.63 5.41 -6.33
CA SER A 20 -18.81 5.57 -7.18
C SER A 20 -18.49 6.36 -8.47
N GLU A 21 -19.28 6.15 -9.52
CA GLU A 21 -19.08 6.79 -10.83
C GLU A 21 -19.05 8.33 -10.76
N ASP A 22 -19.89 8.88 -9.89
CA ASP A 22 -20.03 10.32 -9.61
C ASP A 22 -18.91 10.89 -8.72
N GLY A 23 -18.00 10.06 -8.23
CA GLY A 23 -16.87 10.46 -7.40
C GLY A 23 -17.24 10.90 -5.98
N GLN A 24 -18.48 10.67 -5.54
CA GLN A 24 -18.99 11.22 -4.27
C GLN A 24 -18.80 10.28 -3.07
N SER A 25 -18.72 8.97 -3.29
CA SER A 25 -18.62 7.98 -2.21
C SER A 25 -17.68 6.82 -2.55
N VAL A 26 -17.12 6.21 -1.52
CA VAL A 26 -16.45 4.90 -1.63
C VAL A 26 -17.51 3.84 -1.38
N ILE A 27 -17.85 3.07 -2.40
CA ILE A 27 -18.95 2.10 -2.37
C ILE A 27 -18.50 0.72 -1.84
N GLU A 28 -17.19 0.43 -1.92
CA GLU A 28 -16.64 -0.82 -1.44
C GLU A 28 -15.19 -0.62 -0.99
N ARG A 29 -14.78 -1.35 0.04
CA ARG A 29 -13.38 -1.47 0.49
C ARG A 29 -13.01 -2.94 0.53
N THR A 30 -12.14 -3.35 -0.38
CA THR A 30 -11.70 -4.73 -0.50
C THR A 30 -10.30 -4.86 0.09
N PRO A 31 -10.08 -5.79 1.04
CA PRO A 31 -8.74 -6.13 1.50
C PRO A 31 -7.89 -6.64 0.32
N ILE A 32 -6.65 -6.19 0.23
CA ILE A 32 -5.69 -6.64 -0.78
C ILE A 32 -4.45 -7.22 -0.11
N SER A 33 -3.74 -8.11 -0.81
CA SER A 33 -2.44 -8.60 -0.36
C SER A 33 -1.32 -7.67 -0.82
N VAL A 34 -0.53 -7.18 0.13
CA VAL A 34 0.65 -6.33 -0.11
C VAL A 34 1.69 -7.09 -0.95
N MET A 35 1.84 -8.39 -0.71
CA MET A 35 2.73 -9.26 -1.49
C MET A 35 2.27 -9.41 -2.96
N GLU A 36 0.97 -9.52 -3.21
CA GLU A 36 0.47 -9.59 -4.59
C GLU A 36 0.67 -8.27 -5.34
N GLN A 37 0.55 -7.13 -4.66
CA GLN A 37 0.92 -5.82 -5.26
C GLN A 37 2.41 -5.78 -5.61
N ALA A 38 3.27 -6.26 -4.71
CA ALA A 38 4.70 -6.33 -4.97
C ALA A 38 5.03 -7.23 -6.17
N LYS A 39 4.40 -8.41 -6.30
CA LYS A 39 4.55 -9.26 -7.49
C LYS A 39 4.10 -8.55 -8.76
N GLN A 40 2.96 -7.87 -8.72
CA GLN A 40 2.41 -7.17 -9.87
C GLN A 40 3.34 -6.05 -10.39
N TYR A 41 3.95 -5.28 -9.48
CA TYR A 41 4.78 -4.13 -9.83
C TYR A 41 6.30 -4.41 -9.83
N GLY A 42 6.70 -5.68 -9.64
CA GLY A 42 8.10 -6.10 -9.72
C GLY A 42 8.95 -5.72 -8.49
N GLY A 43 8.34 -5.73 -7.31
CA GLY A 43 8.98 -5.55 -6.01
C GLY A 43 8.21 -4.59 -5.09
N TYR A 44 8.46 -4.70 -3.78
CA TYR A 44 7.81 -3.89 -2.75
C TYR A 44 8.01 -2.38 -2.96
N GLN A 45 9.23 -1.94 -3.25
CA GLN A 45 9.54 -0.52 -3.46
C GLN A 45 8.80 0.06 -4.69
N LYS A 46 8.80 -0.66 -5.81
CA LYS A 46 8.10 -0.23 -7.03
C LYS A 46 6.59 -0.18 -6.84
N ALA A 47 6.04 -1.15 -6.10
CA ALA A 47 4.63 -1.11 -5.72
C ALA A 47 4.32 0.11 -4.85
N ALA A 48 5.18 0.46 -3.88
CA ALA A 48 4.98 1.64 -3.04
C ALA A 48 4.91 2.92 -3.87
N GLU A 49 5.88 3.11 -4.78
CA GLU A 49 5.93 4.26 -5.70
C GLU A 49 4.68 4.36 -6.58
N GLN A 50 4.22 3.23 -7.11
CA GLN A 50 3.04 3.20 -7.97
C GLN A 50 1.74 3.51 -7.20
N ILE A 51 1.60 3.00 -5.97
CA ILE A 51 0.44 3.28 -5.13
C ILE A 51 0.46 4.73 -4.64
N GLU A 52 1.62 5.27 -4.26
CA GLU A 52 1.77 6.66 -3.85
C GLU A 52 1.43 7.62 -5.00
N SER A 53 1.89 7.31 -6.22
CA SER A 53 1.52 8.06 -7.42
C SER A 53 -0.01 8.08 -7.64
N ASN A 54 -0.67 6.93 -7.47
CA ASN A 54 -2.13 6.84 -7.56
C ASN A 54 -2.83 7.66 -6.46
N ARG A 55 -2.32 7.59 -5.22
CA ARG A 55 -2.84 8.38 -4.09
C ARG A 55 -2.79 9.87 -4.40
N LEU A 56 -1.65 10.37 -4.89
CA LEU A 56 -1.49 11.78 -5.25
C LEU A 56 -2.42 12.20 -6.39
N ALA A 57 -2.60 11.34 -7.40
CA ALA A 57 -3.54 11.60 -8.50
C ALA A 57 -4.98 11.76 -8.00
N ILE A 58 -5.41 10.93 -7.05
CA ILE A 58 -6.76 10.98 -6.48
C ILE A 58 -6.93 12.19 -5.56
N VAL A 59 -5.97 12.47 -4.66
CA VAL A 59 -6.03 13.59 -3.71
C VAL A 59 -6.02 14.95 -4.43
N ASN A 60 -5.32 15.05 -5.55
CA ASN A 60 -5.25 16.29 -6.33
C ASN A 60 -6.39 16.43 -7.36
N SER A 61 -7.18 15.38 -7.59
CA SER A 61 -8.27 15.41 -8.55
C SER A 61 -9.48 16.18 -8.01
N THR A 62 -10.01 17.12 -8.79
CA THR A 62 -11.26 17.83 -8.50
C THR A 62 -12.51 16.99 -8.78
N ARG A 63 -12.36 15.81 -9.42
CA ARG A 63 -13.46 14.88 -9.70
C ARG A 63 -14.02 14.24 -8.42
N TYR A 64 -13.19 14.08 -7.39
CA TYR A 64 -13.55 13.37 -6.18
C TYR A 64 -13.94 14.32 -5.05
N SER A 65 -14.98 13.94 -4.31
CA SER A 65 -15.41 14.66 -3.11
C SER A 65 -14.29 14.71 -2.07
N ALA A 66 -14.34 15.71 -1.18
CA ALA A 66 -13.34 15.84 -0.12
C ALA A 66 -13.29 14.61 0.81
N SER A 67 -14.43 13.94 1.05
CA SER A 67 -14.51 12.72 1.84
C SER A 67 -13.85 11.54 1.13
N VAL A 68 -14.13 11.33 -0.16
CA VAL A 68 -13.48 10.29 -0.97
C VAL A 68 -11.98 10.49 -1.00
N ARG A 69 -11.51 11.72 -1.24
CA ARG A 69 -10.07 12.02 -1.28
C ARG A 69 -9.39 11.73 0.06
N ARG A 70 -10.02 12.07 1.18
CA ARG A 70 -9.49 11.76 2.52
C ARG A 70 -9.40 10.26 2.73
N GLN A 71 -10.50 9.54 2.52
CA GLN A 71 -10.54 8.11 2.79
C GLN A 71 -9.58 7.31 1.90
N VAL A 72 -9.53 7.62 0.60
CA VAL A 72 -8.57 6.97 -0.30
C VAL A 72 -7.14 7.37 0.03
N SER A 73 -6.89 8.60 0.49
CA SER A 73 -5.56 8.98 0.99
C SER A 73 -5.15 8.13 2.18
N ASP A 74 -6.04 7.96 3.16
CA ASP A 74 -5.75 7.19 4.37
C ASP A 74 -5.47 5.71 4.02
N ASP A 75 -6.34 5.10 3.20
CA ASP A 75 -6.20 3.71 2.76
C ASP A 75 -4.88 3.49 2.00
N LEU A 76 -4.58 4.33 1.00
CA LEU A 76 -3.37 4.15 0.19
C LEU A 76 -2.09 4.54 0.94
N SER A 77 -2.13 5.47 1.90
CA SER A 77 -0.96 5.77 2.74
C SER A 77 -0.58 4.60 3.65
N ILE A 78 -1.57 3.85 4.15
CA ILE A 78 -1.30 2.62 4.90
C ILE A 78 -0.65 1.57 3.99
N ASP A 79 -1.19 1.39 2.78
CA ASP A 79 -0.64 0.45 1.80
C ASP A 79 0.82 0.79 1.43
N VAL A 80 1.12 2.07 1.20
CA VAL A 80 2.49 2.55 0.93
C VAL A 80 3.42 2.23 2.10
N ALA A 81 3.02 2.55 3.33
CA ALA A 81 3.85 2.28 4.52
C ALA A 81 4.12 0.78 4.70
N ALA A 82 3.13 -0.07 4.44
CA ALA A 82 3.32 -1.53 4.49
C ALA A 82 4.30 -2.01 3.42
N LEU A 83 4.22 -1.48 2.20
CA LEU A 83 5.14 -1.81 1.11
C LEU A 83 6.57 -1.34 1.41
N GLU A 84 6.76 -0.11 1.88
CA GLU A 84 8.08 0.42 2.26
C GLU A 84 8.70 -0.38 3.41
N CYS A 85 7.88 -0.78 4.38
CA CYS A 85 8.29 -1.66 5.47
C CYS A 85 8.81 -2.99 4.92
N TRP A 86 8.08 -3.63 4.00
CA TRP A 86 8.50 -4.88 3.39
C TRP A 86 9.74 -4.71 2.50
N ALA A 87 9.86 -3.59 1.79
CA ALA A 87 11.05 -3.27 1.02
C ALA A 87 12.30 -3.23 1.91
N ALA A 88 12.22 -2.56 3.06
CA ALA A 88 13.29 -2.54 4.06
C ALA A 88 13.56 -3.94 4.64
N ALA A 89 12.52 -4.69 5.01
CA ALA A 89 12.65 -6.04 5.55
C ALA A 89 13.33 -7.02 4.57
N CYS A 90 13.11 -6.86 3.27
CA CYS A 90 13.70 -7.70 2.23
C CYS A 90 15.17 -7.37 1.94
N VAL A 91 15.62 -6.15 2.24
CA VAL A 91 17.05 -5.83 2.23
C VAL A 91 17.77 -6.57 3.37
N ASP A 92 17.17 -6.61 4.55
CA ASP A 92 17.75 -7.27 5.73
C ASP A 92 17.65 -8.81 5.69
N LYS A 93 16.61 -9.35 5.01
CA LYS A 93 16.32 -10.78 4.93
C LYS A 93 15.99 -11.22 3.50
N PRO A 94 16.96 -11.17 2.57
CA PRO A 94 16.72 -11.45 1.16
C PRO A 94 16.24 -12.89 0.91
N ASP A 95 16.61 -13.84 1.77
CA ASP A 95 16.20 -15.25 1.62
C ASP A 95 14.75 -15.52 2.01
N ASN A 96 14.05 -14.56 2.62
CA ASN A 96 12.65 -14.70 3.01
C ASN A 96 11.79 -14.99 1.77
N PRO A 97 10.97 -16.06 1.76
CA PRO A 97 10.08 -16.36 0.63
C PRO A 97 9.18 -15.21 0.19
N ALA A 98 8.79 -14.32 1.12
CA ALA A 98 8.01 -13.13 0.80
C ALA A 98 8.77 -12.10 -0.04
N CYS A 99 10.11 -12.17 -0.08
CA CYS A 99 10.99 -11.25 -0.80
C CYS A 99 11.40 -11.77 -2.18
N ARG A 100 10.87 -12.91 -2.61
CA ARG A 100 11.19 -13.54 -3.89
C ARG A 100 10.15 -13.11 -4.93
N PHE A 101 10.57 -12.28 -5.89
CA PHE A 101 9.75 -11.71 -6.98
C PHE A 101 10.31 -12.08 -8.34
#